data_AF-A0A382F3I3-F1
#
_entry.id   AF-A0A382F3I3-F1
#
_cell.length_a   1.000
_cell.length_b   1.000
_cell.length_c   1.000
_cell.angle_alpha   90.00
_cell.angle_beta   90.00
_cell.angle_gamma   90.00
#
_symmetry.space_group_name_H-M   'P 1'
#
loop_
_entity.id
_entity.type
_entity.pdbx_description
1 polymer ?
#
loop_
_entity_poly.entity_id
_entity_poly.type
_entity_poly.pdbx_seq_one_letter_code
_entity_poly.pdbx_strand_id
1 'polypeptide(L)'
;RIRDQVSQDIIGCTFVLADRETGDTVLVVGSGLDAGEDTLSLMMLKPRNGHPNHPTWPLMFKNVYYMGTNQISPEGFEVQIYNKNATPVTERDNTTSLPYITLFGLDSLDENSQRNYDELIDKDAGSVMNMTYGELMFPALYPFANNDSLPGGNTNLQLKEQLGNGVLYTSSISSEINSDHQWMIEAKYTNQSSTINLGFMLVEGSEEVIQNGVTLKRGLDYSIDYFTGTIVLLGDAANDPNAALNINYDKHELVSFDKKTIFGTRAQMDLGKPNSFIGATALYYNQSIINEKIEVGYEPTRNFIWDLNGRYEWEMDGLTRMMDKLPLIEADKISSFSVEGELAQVLPNPNSINNPETGDPNGVAFIDDFEGSKRTTSPSIQRRFWKASSAPLRFDSTDTSFGFGEALKQLNRGHLHWFNPYVPYRTKEIWPNQSTSVRAGNETTDVLVLRYKARAHQDPDSSWIGITTSLYSGDYDQTQNKFFEIWLKGESGRLHIDLGKISEDRDGNGRLNTEDIPVAGLTLGNGFLEDNEDTGL
;
A
#
# COMPACT_ATOMS: atom_id res chain seq x y z
N ARG A 1 -4.77 -0.45 -22.69
CA ARG A 1 -4.56 -0.21 -21.25
C ARG A 1 -5.30 -1.27 -20.47
N ILE A 2 -4.61 -1.97 -19.57
CA ILE A 2 -5.25 -2.90 -18.63
C ILE A 2 -5.77 -2.03 -17.48
N ARG A 3 -7.07 -2.08 -17.19
CA ARG A 3 -7.71 -1.19 -16.19
C ARG A 3 -7.55 -1.70 -14.76
N ASP A 4 -7.36 -3.00 -14.60
CA ASP A 4 -7.22 -3.65 -13.30
C ASP A 4 -5.78 -4.09 -13.05
N GLN A 5 -5.35 -4.09 -11.79
CA GLN A 5 -4.04 -4.59 -11.43
C GLN A 5 -4.06 -6.13 -11.47
N VAL A 6 -3.62 -6.69 -12.59
CA VAL A 6 -3.64 -8.14 -12.81
C VAL A 6 -2.35 -8.78 -12.31
N SER A 7 -2.27 -9.05 -11.00
CA SER A 7 -1.05 -9.61 -10.40
C SER A 7 -0.79 -11.06 -10.81
N GLN A 8 -1.84 -11.87 -10.99
CA GLN A 8 -1.72 -13.34 -11.11
C GLN A 8 -2.08 -13.92 -12.49
N ASP A 9 -2.58 -13.14 -13.44
CA ASP A 9 -2.98 -13.72 -14.73
C ASP A 9 -1.85 -13.70 -15.76
N ILE A 10 -1.97 -14.62 -16.72
CA ILE A 10 -1.21 -14.60 -17.97
C ILE A 10 -1.95 -13.67 -18.92
N ILE A 11 -1.22 -12.71 -19.49
CA ILE A 11 -1.79 -11.78 -20.45
C ILE A 11 -1.20 -12.11 -21.83
N GLY A 12 -2.07 -12.54 -22.74
CA GLY A 12 -1.77 -12.69 -24.15
C GLY A 12 -2.49 -11.62 -24.96
N CYS A 13 -1.89 -11.18 -26.07
CA CYS A 13 -2.53 -10.30 -27.03
C CYS A 13 -2.36 -10.78 -28.47
N THR A 14 -3.26 -10.30 -29.32
CA THR A 14 -3.11 -10.30 -30.77
C THR A 14 -3.39 -8.89 -31.27
N PHE A 15 -2.61 -8.43 -32.25
CA PHE A 15 -2.80 -7.11 -32.84
C PHE A 15 -2.27 -7.07 -34.27
N VAL A 16 -2.79 -6.11 -35.03
CA VAL A 16 -2.35 -5.80 -36.39
C VAL A 16 -1.84 -4.36 -36.38
N LEU A 17 -0.60 -4.17 -36.83
CA LEU A 17 -0.05 -2.85 -37.12
C LEU A 17 -0.25 -2.56 -38.59
N ALA A 18 -0.84 -1.41 -38.89
CA ALA A 18 -0.99 -0.89 -40.23
C ALA A 18 -0.18 0.40 -40.39
N ASP A 19 0.37 0.60 -41.58
CA ASP A 19 1.00 1.86 -41.95
C ASP A 19 -0.03 2.99 -41.87
N ARG A 20 0.35 4.11 -41.26
CA ARG A 20 -0.58 5.20 -41.00
C ARG A 20 -1.01 5.91 -42.28
N GLU A 21 -0.16 5.96 -43.31
CA GLU A 21 -0.41 6.69 -44.55
C GLU A 21 -1.05 5.78 -45.60
N THR A 22 -0.54 4.56 -45.79
CA THR A 22 -1.03 3.65 -46.82
C THR A 22 -2.15 2.73 -46.35
N GLY A 23 -2.23 2.47 -45.03
CA GLY A 23 -3.14 1.49 -44.45
C GLY A 23 -2.71 0.04 -44.64
N ASP A 24 -1.55 -0.21 -45.27
CA ASP A 24 -1.04 -1.55 -45.50
C ASP A 24 -0.64 -2.22 -44.19
N THR A 25 -0.87 -3.52 -44.09
CA THR A 25 -0.48 -4.28 -42.90
C THR A 25 1.04 -4.41 -42.83
N VAL A 26 1.62 -3.89 -41.75
CA VAL A 26 3.08 -3.93 -41.48
C VAL A 26 3.44 -5.17 -40.66
N LEU A 27 2.63 -5.51 -39.66
CA LEU A 27 2.89 -6.62 -38.77
C LEU A 27 1.58 -7.20 -38.24
N VAL A 28 1.48 -8.53 -38.23
CA VAL A 28 0.42 -9.27 -37.54
C VAL A 28 1.07 -10.07 -36.42
N VAL A 29 0.53 -9.95 -35.21
CA VAL A 29 0.97 -10.69 -34.04
C VAL A 29 -0.17 -11.56 -33.53
N GLY A 30 0.08 -12.86 -33.41
CA GLY A 30 -0.90 -13.87 -33.00
C GLY A 30 -1.93 -14.19 -34.09
N SER A 31 -2.80 -15.16 -33.81
CA SER A 31 -3.95 -15.55 -34.62
C SER A 31 -5.18 -15.73 -33.74
N GLY A 32 -6.34 -15.32 -34.27
CA GLY A 32 -7.65 -15.58 -33.67
C GLY A 32 -8.07 -17.05 -33.84
N LEU A 33 -9.32 -17.36 -33.46
CA LEU A 33 -9.90 -18.67 -33.73
C LEU A 33 -10.30 -18.76 -35.21
N ASP A 34 -9.60 -19.59 -35.97
CA ASP A 34 -10.02 -19.95 -37.33
C ASP A 34 -11.03 -21.11 -37.30
N ALA A 35 -11.87 -21.20 -38.33
CA ALA A 35 -12.93 -22.20 -38.41
C ALA A 35 -12.34 -23.63 -38.45
N GLY A 36 -12.43 -24.34 -37.32
CA GLY A 36 -11.93 -25.71 -37.16
C GLY A 36 -10.70 -25.84 -36.26
N GLU A 37 -10.19 -24.75 -35.69
CA GLU A 37 -9.14 -24.78 -34.67
C GLU A 37 -9.70 -24.60 -33.26
N ASP A 38 -9.24 -25.43 -32.33
CA ASP A 38 -9.61 -25.37 -30.91
C ASP A 38 -8.59 -24.59 -30.06
N THR A 39 -7.58 -23.96 -30.69
CA THR A 39 -6.45 -23.32 -30.00
C THR A 39 -6.19 -21.91 -30.53
N LEU A 40 -5.87 -20.98 -29.62
CA LEU A 40 -5.45 -19.61 -29.92
C LEU A 40 -3.93 -19.48 -29.83
N SER A 41 -3.32 -18.80 -30.81
CA SER A 41 -1.90 -18.41 -30.74
C SER A 41 -1.77 -16.92 -30.42
N LEU A 42 -1.29 -16.58 -29.23
CA LEU A 42 -1.18 -15.19 -28.76
C LEU A 42 0.27 -14.83 -28.42
N MET A 43 0.62 -13.55 -28.53
CA MET A 43 1.86 -13.04 -27.97
C MET A 43 1.69 -12.80 -26.47
N MET A 44 2.55 -13.40 -25.66
CA MET A 44 2.53 -13.17 -24.22
C MET A 44 3.11 -11.79 -23.88
N LEU A 45 2.34 -10.99 -23.14
CA LEU A 45 2.77 -9.70 -22.60
C LEU A 45 3.16 -9.80 -21.11
N LYS A 46 2.53 -10.70 -20.37
CA LYS A 46 2.83 -10.94 -18.96
C LYS A 46 2.68 -12.44 -18.64
N PRO A 47 3.68 -13.10 -18.05
CA PRO A 47 3.55 -14.44 -17.50
C PRO A 47 2.78 -14.39 -16.18
N ARG A 48 2.38 -15.56 -15.70
CA ARG A 48 1.74 -15.71 -14.38
C ARG A 48 2.54 -15.03 -13.26
N ASN A 49 3.85 -15.27 -13.25
CA ASN A 49 4.79 -14.66 -12.30
C ASN A 49 5.79 -13.80 -13.08
N GLY A 50 5.66 -12.48 -13.00
CA GLY A 50 6.61 -11.54 -13.60
C GLY A 50 7.93 -11.52 -12.84
N HIS A 51 9.05 -11.64 -13.54
CA HIS A 51 10.39 -11.53 -12.96
C HIS A 51 11.34 -10.88 -13.99
N PRO A 52 12.35 -10.09 -13.56
CA PRO A 52 13.26 -9.39 -14.46
C PRO A 52 13.99 -10.24 -15.50
N ASN A 53 14.24 -11.52 -15.20
CA ASN A 53 14.86 -12.47 -16.14
C ASN A 53 13.91 -13.00 -17.23
N HIS A 54 12.60 -12.68 -17.17
CA HIS A 54 11.63 -13.17 -18.15
C HIS A 54 11.64 -12.27 -19.40
N PRO A 55 11.57 -12.82 -20.63
CA PRO A 55 11.61 -12.04 -21.88
C PRO A 55 10.52 -10.98 -22.03
N THR A 56 9.41 -11.11 -21.31
CA THR A 56 8.31 -10.15 -21.33
C THR A 56 8.52 -8.98 -20.37
N TRP A 57 9.50 -9.04 -19.46
CA TRP A 57 9.73 -7.98 -18.47
C TRP A 57 10.00 -6.61 -19.09
N PRO A 58 10.79 -6.50 -20.19
CA PRO A 58 10.99 -5.23 -20.88
C PRO A 58 9.75 -4.71 -21.62
N LEU A 59 8.72 -5.53 -21.84
CA LEU A 59 7.49 -5.11 -22.51
C LEU A 59 6.59 -4.24 -21.62
N MET A 60 6.80 -4.29 -20.29
CA MET A 60 6.07 -3.46 -19.34
C MET A 60 6.57 -2.01 -19.39
N PHE A 61 5.65 -1.08 -19.60
CA PHE A 61 5.92 0.35 -19.41
C PHE A 61 6.17 0.64 -17.93
N LYS A 62 7.33 1.23 -17.64
CA LYS A 62 7.78 1.64 -16.30
C LYS A 62 8.08 3.14 -16.22
N ASN A 63 7.60 3.90 -17.20
CA ASN A 63 7.77 5.35 -17.36
C ASN A 63 6.44 6.12 -17.22
N VAL A 64 5.38 5.46 -16.76
CA VAL A 64 4.04 6.04 -16.56
C VAL A 64 3.73 6.03 -15.06
N TYR A 65 3.45 7.20 -14.49
CA TYR A 65 3.23 7.41 -13.07
C TYR A 65 1.81 7.92 -12.83
N TYR A 66 1.08 7.31 -11.90
CA TYR A 66 -0.24 7.76 -11.49
C TYR A 66 -0.12 8.88 -10.45
N MET A 67 -0.81 10.00 -10.67
CA MET A 67 -0.75 11.21 -9.84
C MET A 67 -1.70 11.15 -8.62
N GLY A 68 -2.30 9.99 -8.34
CA GLY A 68 -3.18 9.78 -7.19
C GLY A 68 -4.66 10.12 -7.44
N THR A 69 -5.01 10.68 -8.61
CA THR A 69 -6.39 11.04 -8.93
C THR A 69 -6.71 11.00 -10.42
N ASN A 70 -7.99 11.20 -10.78
CA ASN A 70 -8.49 11.29 -12.14
C ASN A 70 -9.13 12.67 -12.38
N GLN A 71 -9.37 13.03 -13.64
CA GLN A 71 -10.07 14.27 -14.04
C GLN A 71 -9.45 15.54 -13.44
N ILE A 72 -8.12 15.66 -13.59
CA ILE A 72 -7.34 16.78 -13.07
C ILE A 72 -7.71 18.07 -13.80
N SER A 73 -7.96 19.14 -13.05
CA SER A 73 -8.13 20.48 -13.64
C SER A 73 -6.80 20.99 -14.18
N PRO A 74 -6.73 21.50 -15.41
CA PRO A 74 -5.50 22.13 -15.93
C PRO A 74 -5.10 23.40 -15.17
N GLU A 75 -6.05 24.06 -14.52
CA GLU A 75 -5.82 25.29 -13.75
C GLU A 75 -5.09 24.97 -12.43
N GLY A 76 -3.98 25.66 -12.17
CA GLY A 76 -3.17 25.43 -10.97
C GLY A 76 -2.46 24.06 -10.91
N PHE A 77 -2.44 23.32 -12.02
CA PHE A 77 -1.68 22.07 -12.14
C PHE A 77 -0.19 22.38 -12.26
N GLU A 78 0.60 21.89 -11.30
CA GLU A 78 2.05 22.03 -11.25
C GLU A 78 2.67 20.65 -10.98
N VAL A 79 3.76 20.32 -11.69
CA VAL A 79 4.57 19.13 -11.43
C VAL A 79 6.02 19.56 -11.25
N GLN A 80 6.67 19.03 -10.23
CA GLN A 80 8.09 19.24 -9.98
C GLN A 80 8.78 17.90 -9.78
N ILE A 81 10.05 17.84 -10.19
CA ILE A 81 10.90 16.67 -9.97
C ILE A 81 12.05 17.11 -9.07
N TYR A 82 12.21 16.46 -7.94
CA TYR A 82 13.26 16.73 -6.97
C TYR A 82 14.34 15.66 -7.01
N ASN A 83 15.59 16.10 -6.94
CA ASN A 83 16.74 15.24 -6.67
C ASN A 83 16.95 15.15 -5.15
N LYS A 84 16.65 13.99 -4.56
CA LYS A 84 16.81 13.70 -3.12
C LYS A 84 18.27 13.53 -2.70
N ASN A 85 19.16 13.23 -3.63
CA ASN A 85 20.59 13.09 -3.37
C ASN A 85 21.34 14.43 -3.41
N ALA A 86 20.73 15.47 -3.98
CA ALA A 86 21.29 16.81 -3.91
C ALA A 86 21.20 17.35 -2.47
N THR A 87 22.22 18.12 -2.06
CA THR A 87 22.25 18.80 -0.75
C THR A 87 22.42 20.31 -0.97
N PRO A 88 21.38 21.13 -0.73
CA PRO A 88 20.02 20.76 -0.34
C PRO A 88 19.25 20.03 -1.46
N VAL A 89 18.16 19.36 -1.08
CA VAL A 89 17.20 18.79 -2.05
C VAL A 89 16.68 19.94 -2.91
N THR A 90 16.67 19.75 -4.23
CA THR A 90 16.37 20.78 -5.22
C THR A 90 15.60 20.21 -6.40
N GLU A 91 14.76 21.04 -7.00
CA GLU A 91 14.02 20.82 -8.24
C GLU A 91 14.77 21.32 -9.48
N ARG A 92 15.96 21.92 -9.29
CA ARG A 92 16.82 22.46 -10.35
C ARG A 92 18.20 21.84 -10.32
N ASP A 93 18.78 21.68 -11.51
CA ASP A 93 20.16 21.27 -11.67
C ASP A 93 21.12 22.38 -11.20
N ASN A 94 22.08 22.02 -10.34
CA ASN A 94 23.03 22.98 -9.76
C ASN A 94 23.99 23.61 -10.77
N THR A 95 24.21 22.96 -11.93
CA THR A 95 25.17 23.44 -12.94
C THR A 95 24.52 24.39 -13.93
N THR A 96 23.34 24.02 -14.42
CA THR A 96 22.65 24.74 -15.50
C THR A 96 21.48 25.59 -15.02
N SER A 97 21.06 25.42 -13.75
CA SER A 97 19.88 26.08 -13.14
C SER A 97 18.54 25.78 -13.84
N LEU A 98 18.53 24.83 -14.77
CA LEU A 98 17.31 24.36 -15.43
C LEU A 98 16.53 23.44 -14.47
N PRO A 99 15.19 23.50 -14.51
CA PRO A 99 14.36 22.61 -13.70
C PRO A 99 14.40 21.19 -14.25
N TYR A 100 14.28 20.21 -13.37
CA TYR A 100 14.39 18.80 -13.76
C TYR A 100 13.25 18.36 -14.69
N ILE A 101 12.07 18.98 -14.63
CA ILE A 101 10.98 18.71 -15.59
C ILE A 101 11.42 18.94 -17.04
N THR A 102 12.16 20.02 -17.31
CA THR A 102 12.76 20.32 -18.62
C THR A 102 13.84 19.31 -18.97
N LEU A 103 14.73 18.98 -18.03
CA LEU A 103 15.82 18.04 -18.27
C LEU A 103 15.34 16.60 -18.55
N PHE A 104 14.23 16.19 -17.93
CA PHE A 104 13.57 14.90 -18.18
C PHE A 104 12.67 14.91 -19.43
N GLY A 105 12.53 16.06 -20.10
CA GLY A 105 11.78 16.21 -21.37
C GLY A 105 10.27 16.32 -21.20
N LEU A 106 9.79 16.70 -20.01
CA LEU A 106 8.37 16.95 -19.74
C LEU A 106 7.93 18.39 -20.10
N ASP A 107 8.90 19.25 -20.39
CA ASP A 107 8.74 20.65 -20.79
C ASP A 107 9.59 20.84 -22.05
N SER A 108 8.93 20.77 -23.21
CA SER A 108 9.54 20.88 -24.53
C SER A 108 8.82 21.89 -25.42
N LEU A 109 7.66 22.38 -25.00
CA LEU A 109 6.80 23.29 -25.74
C LEU A 109 6.46 24.53 -24.91
N ASP A 110 6.32 25.66 -25.58
CA ASP A 110 5.84 26.88 -24.94
C ASP A 110 4.30 26.94 -24.98
N GLU A 111 3.71 27.96 -24.34
CA GLU A 111 2.26 28.23 -24.39
C GLU A 111 1.64 28.24 -25.80
N ASN A 112 2.44 28.51 -26.84
CA ASN A 112 2.00 28.51 -28.25
C ASN A 112 2.25 27.17 -28.97
N SER A 113 2.60 26.12 -28.23
CA SER A 113 2.97 24.80 -28.74
C SER A 113 4.17 24.81 -29.70
N GLN A 114 5.06 25.80 -29.59
CA GLN A 114 6.32 25.83 -30.34
C GLN A 114 7.43 25.16 -29.54
N ARG A 115 8.45 24.64 -30.22
CA ARG A 115 9.61 23.98 -29.57
C ARG A 115 10.51 24.98 -28.85
N ASN A 116 10.09 25.40 -27.68
CA ASN A 116 10.86 26.14 -26.69
C ASN A 116 10.37 25.67 -25.32
N TYR A 117 11.25 25.47 -24.35
CA TYR A 117 10.83 25.19 -22.99
C TYR A 117 10.50 26.48 -22.25
N ASP A 118 9.47 26.48 -21.42
CA ASP A 118 9.00 27.64 -20.65
C ASP A 118 9.00 27.41 -19.13
N GLU A 119 9.64 26.31 -18.69
CA GLU A 119 9.69 25.85 -17.30
C GLU A 119 8.33 25.42 -16.72
N LEU A 120 7.31 25.25 -17.57
CA LEU A 120 6.04 24.65 -17.21
C LEU A 120 5.91 23.29 -17.90
N ILE A 121 5.27 22.35 -17.22
CA ILE A 121 5.03 21.03 -17.80
C ILE A 121 4.09 21.14 -19.02
N ASP A 122 4.39 20.38 -20.08
CA ASP A 122 3.59 20.25 -21.31
C ASP A 122 2.25 19.51 -21.04
N LYS A 123 1.38 20.09 -20.22
CA LYS A 123 0.18 19.46 -19.67
C LYS A 123 -0.89 19.10 -20.71
N ASP A 124 -0.89 19.80 -21.84
CA ASP A 124 -1.81 19.56 -22.97
C ASP A 124 -1.27 18.52 -23.96
N ALA A 125 0.02 18.16 -23.85
CA ALA A 125 0.60 17.10 -24.65
C ALA A 125 0.19 15.73 -24.07
N GLY A 126 -0.71 15.03 -24.76
CA GLY A 126 -1.16 13.68 -24.35
C GLY A 126 -0.05 12.62 -24.29
N SER A 127 1.14 12.91 -24.81
CA SER A 127 2.35 12.09 -24.67
C SER A 127 3.11 12.33 -23.35
N VAL A 128 2.81 13.42 -22.65
CA VAL A 128 3.42 13.83 -21.38
C VAL A 128 2.42 13.67 -20.24
N MET A 129 1.20 14.17 -20.39
CA MET A 129 0.20 14.14 -19.32
C MET A 129 -1.17 13.70 -19.84
N ASN A 130 -1.79 12.78 -19.11
CA ASN A 130 -3.18 12.39 -19.29
C ASN A 130 -4.01 12.90 -18.11
N MET A 131 -4.62 14.07 -18.24
CA MET A 131 -5.43 14.69 -17.18
C MET A 131 -6.68 13.89 -16.81
N THR A 132 -7.27 13.17 -17.77
CA THR A 132 -8.48 12.37 -17.51
C THR A 132 -8.18 11.23 -16.54
N TYR A 133 -7.01 10.60 -16.67
CA TYR A 133 -6.63 9.43 -15.86
C TYR A 133 -5.54 9.73 -14.81
N GLY A 134 -5.06 10.97 -14.76
CA GLY A 134 -3.96 11.41 -13.90
C GLY A 134 -2.67 10.63 -14.12
N GLU A 135 -2.27 10.44 -15.36
CA GLU A 135 -1.05 9.68 -15.70
C GLU A 135 0.02 10.63 -16.28
N LEU A 136 1.16 10.74 -15.60
CA LEU A 136 2.37 11.41 -16.08
C LEU A 136 3.23 10.40 -16.84
N MET A 137 3.62 10.74 -18.07
CA MET A 137 4.37 9.88 -18.98
C MET A 137 5.71 10.53 -19.32
N PHE A 138 6.80 9.86 -18.95
CA PHE A 138 8.13 10.32 -19.35
C PHE A 138 8.44 9.87 -20.78
N PRO A 139 9.06 10.74 -21.62
CA PRO A 139 9.40 10.39 -23.00
C PRO A 139 10.40 9.23 -23.13
N ALA A 140 11.34 9.10 -22.19
CA ALA A 140 12.30 7.99 -22.16
C ALA A 140 11.64 6.70 -21.65
N LEU A 141 12.07 5.54 -22.16
CA LEU A 141 11.56 4.23 -21.73
C LEU A 141 11.94 3.94 -20.27
N TYR A 142 13.16 4.33 -19.89
CA TYR A 142 13.69 4.21 -18.52
C TYR A 142 14.21 5.58 -18.05
N PRO A 143 13.32 6.51 -17.66
CA PRO A 143 13.68 7.92 -17.46
C PRO A 143 14.73 8.16 -16.39
N PHE A 144 14.77 7.33 -15.35
CA PHE A 144 15.68 7.47 -14.21
C PHE A 144 16.95 6.60 -14.33
N ALA A 145 17.19 6.01 -15.50
CA ALA A 145 18.39 5.25 -15.79
C ALA A 145 19.28 6.00 -16.79
N ASN A 146 20.59 5.92 -16.59
CA ASN A 146 21.55 6.36 -17.60
C ASN A 146 21.49 5.41 -18.82
N ASN A 147 21.42 5.96 -20.04
CA ASN A 147 21.41 5.16 -21.26
C ASN A 147 22.68 4.29 -21.44
N ASP A 148 23.82 4.69 -20.88
CA ASP A 148 25.05 3.87 -20.89
C ASP A 148 24.93 2.62 -20.00
N SER A 149 24.14 2.70 -18.93
CA SER A 149 23.89 1.58 -18.00
C SER A 149 22.74 0.69 -18.46
N LEU A 150 21.70 1.28 -19.06
CA LEU A 150 20.50 0.57 -19.49
C LEU A 150 20.01 1.11 -20.85
N PRO A 151 20.03 0.32 -21.93
CA PRO A 151 19.54 0.74 -23.24
C PRO A 151 18.07 1.19 -23.18
N GLY A 152 17.76 2.37 -23.73
CA GLY A 152 16.45 3.01 -23.59
C GLY A 152 16.33 3.91 -22.35
N GLY A 153 17.42 4.06 -21.60
CA GLY A 153 17.60 5.07 -20.57
C GLY A 153 17.61 6.50 -21.13
N ASN A 154 17.73 7.47 -20.23
CA ASN A 154 17.74 8.88 -20.59
C ASN A 154 19.08 9.26 -21.27
N THR A 155 18.99 9.99 -22.38
CA THR A 155 20.13 10.42 -23.20
C THR A 155 20.55 11.87 -22.94
N ASN A 156 19.90 12.57 -22.03
CA ASN A 156 20.26 13.94 -21.69
C ASN A 156 21.62 13.98 -20.98
N LEU A 157 22.61 14.62 -21.60
CA LEU A 157 23.98 14.72 -21.08
C LEU A 157 24.08 15.46 -19.74
N GLN A 158 23.14 16.37 -19.44
CA GLN A 158 23.11 17.11 -18.17
C GLN A 158 22.68 16.23 -17.00
N LEU A 159 21.88 15.19 -17.26
CA LEU A 159 21.44 14.23 -16.26
C LEU A 159 22.41 13.05 -16.09
N LYS A 160 23.31 12.84 -17.05
CA LYS A 160 24.14 11.62 -17.14
C LYS A 160 24.85 11.24 -15.84
N GLU A 161 25.50 12.21 -15.19
CA GLU A 161 26.24 11.99 -13.92
C GLU A 161 25.33 11.96 -12.68
N GLN A 162 24.06 12.30 -12.83
CA GLN A 162 23.07 12.34 -11.75
C GLN A 162 22.15 11.12 -11.75
N LEU A 163 22.10 10.36 -12.85
CA LEU A 163 21.26 9.18 -12.99
C LEU A 163 21.96 7.91 -12.50
N GLY A 164 21.18 7.04 -11.84
CA GLY A 164 21.63 5.73 -11.41
C GLY A 164 21.62 4.66 -12.50
N ASN A 165 21.84 3.42 -12.08
CA ASN A 165 21.82 2.25 -12.96
C ASN A 165 20.39 1.84 -13.37
N GLY A 166 19.37 2.40 -12.73
CA GLY A 166 17.98 2.10 -13.04
C GLY A 166 17.53 0.76 -12.47
N VAL A 167 17.89 0.47 -11.22
CA VAL A 167 17.57 -0.80 -10.53
C VAL A 167 16.06 -1.05 -10.49
N LEU A 168 15.26 0.03 -10.44
CA LEU A 168 13.79 0.00 -10.59
C LEU A 168 13.32 -0.78 -11.83
N TYR A 169 14.10 -0.76 -12.91
CA TYR A 169 13.71 -1.36 -14.19
C TYR A 169 14.21 -2.80 -14.36
N THR A 170 15.18 -3.22 -13.55
CA THR A 170 15.92 -4.49 -13.71
C THR A 170 15.84 -5.41 -12.49
N SER A 171 15.29 -4.94 -11.37
CA SER A 171 15.11 -5.72 -10.15
C SER A 171 13.64 -5.77 -9.73
N SER A 172 13.27 -6.85 -9.03
CA SER A 172 11.99 -6.97 -8.29
C SER A 172 12.20 -6.87 -6.78
N ILE A 173 13.43 -6.57 -6.34
CA ILE A 173 13.83 -6.55 -4.94
C ILE A 173 13.68 -5.13 -4.39
N SER A 174 12.71 -4.92 -3.51
CA SER A 174 12.40 -3.59 -2.97
C SER A 174 13.56 -2.92 -2.25
N SER A 175 14.42 -3.66 -1.55
CA SER A 175 15.57 -3.08 -0.85
C SER A 175 16.63 -2.52 -1.80
N GLU A 176 16.89 -3.21 -2.91
CA GLU A 176 17.79 -2.75 -3.97
C GLU A 176 17.21 -1.50 -4.66
N ILE A 177 15.92 -1.53 -4.99
CA ILE A 177 15.20 -0.41 -5.61
C ILE A 177 15.23 0.82 -4.69
N ASN A 178 14.95 0.65 -3.40
CA ASN A 178 14.97 1.73 -2.42
C ASN A 178 16.38 2.29 -2.22
N SER A 179 17.42 1.45 -2.31
CA SER A 179 18.81 1.90 -2.21
C SER A 179 19.26 2.70 -3.44
N ASP A 180 18.65 2.50 -4.61
CA ASP A 180 18.89 3.27 -5.85
C ASP A 180 17.89 4.43 -6.01
N HIS A 181 17.05 4.71 -5.01
CA HIS A 181 16.05 5.78 -5.07
C HIS A 181 16.71 7.16 -4.94
N GLN A 182 16.55 8.01 -5.95
CA GLN A 182 17.16 9.35 -5.98
C GLN A 182 16.16 10.47 -6.32
N TRP A 183 15.01 10.14 -6.92
CA TRP A 183 14.11 11.12 -7.54
C TRP A 183 12.74 11.10 -6.88
N MET A 184 12.14 12.27 -6.66
CA MET A 184 10.77 12.41 -6.18
C MET A 184 9.97 13.26 -7.16
N ILE A 185 8.78 12.80 -7.49
CA ILE A 185 7.81 13.55 -8.30
C ILE A 185 6.80 14.15 -7.33
N GLU A 186 6.64 15.47 -7.36
CA GLU A 186 5.61 16.18 -6.63
C GLU A 186 4.62 16.76 -7.63
N ALA A 187 3.34 16.53 -7.41
CA ALA A 187 2.26 17.06 -8.23
C ALA A 187 1.30 17.83 -7.33
N LYS A 188 1.01 19.06 -7.71
CA LYS A 188 0.02 19.92 -7.09
C LYS A 188 -1.09 20.15 -8.09
N TYR A 189 -2.30 19.87 -7.66
CA TYR A 189 -3.48 20.00 -8.51
C TYR A 189 -4.70 20.30 -7.67
N THR A 190 -5.72 20.82 -8.33
CA THR A 190 -7.05 20.98 -7.77
C THR A 190 -8.02 20.15 -8.59
N ASN A 191 -8.87 19.41 -7.89
CA ASN A 191 -10.00 18.75 -8.52
C ASN A 191 -11.25 19.42 -8.00
N GLN A 192 -12.15 19.79 -8.92
CA GLN A 192 -13.46 20.25 -8.52
C GLN A 192 -14.22 19.06 -7.93
N SER A 193 -14.28 19.01 -6.61
CA SER A 193 -15.12 18.09 -5.87
C SER A 193 -16.08 18.89 -5.03
N SER A 194 -17.37 18.68 -5.24
CA SER A 194 -18.40 19.13 -4.29
C SER A 194 -18.40 18.28 -3.02
N THR A 195 -17.65 17.18 -3.01
CA THR A 195 -17.69 16.16 -1.96
C THR A 195 -16.39 16.15 -1.16
N ILE A 196 -16.53 16.19 0.16
CA ILE A 196 -15.41 16.25 1.10
C ILE A 196 -15.60 15.11 2.10
N ASN A 197 -14.57 14.26 2.25
CA ASN A 197 -14.59 13.14 3.17
C ASN A 197 -13.82 13.50 4.45
N LEU A 198 -14.52 13.51 5.58
CA LEU A 198 -13.98 13.81 6.91
C LEU A 198 -13.69 12.53 7.73
N GLY A 199 -13.99 11.36 7.18
CA GLY A 199 -13.91 10.07 7.88
C GLY A 199 -15.19 9.69 8.64
N PHE A 200 -15.35 8.42 8.94
CA PHE A 200 -16.61 7.86 9.46
C PHE A 200 -16.98 8.33 10.89
N MET A 201 -18.28 8.27 11.19
CA MET A 201 -18.87 8.51 12.52
C MET A 201 -18.52 9.88 13.13
N LEU A 202 -18.90 10.92 12.42
CA LEU A 202 -18.89 12.27 12.95
C LEU A 202 -19.94 12.43 14.04
N VAL A 203 -19.66 13.26 15.05
CA VAL A 203 -20.65 13.62 16.07
C VAL A 203 -21.69 14.54 15.42
N GLU A 204 -22.97 14.16 15.51
CA GLU A 204 -24.05 14.91 14.86
C GLU A 204 -24.13 16.36 15.38
N GLY A 205 -24.05 17.33 14.46
CA GLY A 205 -24.10 18.76 14.77
C GLY A 205 -22.81 19.36 15.34
N SER A 206 -21.70 18.61 15.35
CA SER A 206 -20.39 19.14 15.74
C SER A 206 -19.69 19.93 14.63
N GLU A 207 -20.17 19.82 13.39
CA GLU A 207 -19.50 20.42 12.24
C GLU A 207 -19.72 21.94 12.18
N GLU A 208 -18.63 22.66 11.93
CA GLU A 208 -18.63 24.06 11.56
C GLU A 208 -17.87 24.21 10.25
N VAL A 209 -18.60 24.57 9.19
CA VAL A 209 -18.06 24.71 7.83
C VAL A 209 -17.94 26.19 7.50
N ILE A 210 -16.71 26.65 7.23
CA ILE A 210 -16.40 28.05 6.96
C ILE A 210 -15.75 28.15 5.58
N GLN A 211 -16.32 28.97 4.71
CA GLN A 211 -15.81 29.24 3.36
C GLN A 211 -15.42 30.71 3.24
N ASN A 212 -14.15 31.02 2.95
CA ASN A 212 -13.64 32.39 2.84
C ASN A 212 -13.96 33.27 4.07
N GLY A 213 -14.02 32.67 5.26
CA GLY A 213 -14.39 33.34 6.52
C GLY A 213 -15.90 33.45 6.79
N VAL A 214 -16.76 32.96 5.90
CA VAL A 214 -18.22 32.93 6.08
C VAL A 214 -18.67 31.53 6.48
N THR A 215 -19.36 31.41 7.61
CA THR A 215 -19.96 30.15 8.07
C THR A 215 -21.12 29.74 7.15
N LEU A 216 -21.00 28.56 6.54
CA LEU A 216 -22.02 27.97 5.67
C LEU A 216 -23.17 27.38 6.48
N LYS A 217 -24.37 27.35 5.90
CA LYS A 217 -25.58 26.81 6.53
C LYS A 217 -25.89 25.39 6.04
N ARG A 218 -25.96 24.45 6.98
CA ARG A 218 -26.39 23.07 6.71
C ARG A 218 -27.79 23.04 6.09
N GLY A 219 -27.96 22.22 5.06
CA GLY A 219 -29.19 22.04 4.29
C GLY A 219 -29.41 23.06 3.18
N LEU A 220 -28.68 24.19 3.18
CA LEU A 220 -28.75 25.22 2.14
C LEU A 220 -27.46 25.24 1.32
N ASP A 221 -26.33 25.44 2.00
CA ASP A 221 -25.01 25.64 1.39
C ASP A 221 -24.20 24.34 1.36
N TYR A 222 -24.54 23.37 2.21
CA TYR A 222 -23.99 22.02 2.18
C TYR A 222 -24.94 21.00 2.83
N SER A 223 -24.76 19.73 2.52
CA SER A 223 -25.35 18.60 3.25
C SER A 223 -24.25 17.72 3.83
N ILE A 224 -24.54 16.99 4.91
CA ILE A 224 -23.56 16.12 5.57
C ILE A 224 -24.21 14.78 5.90
N ASP A 225 -23.49 13.70 5.62
CA ASP A 225 -23.77 12.36 6.13
C ASP A 225 -22.81 12.06 7.27
N TYR A 226 -23.32 12.05 8.50
CA TYR A 226 -22.51 11.81 9.71
C TYR A 226 -21.97 10.39 9.82
N PHE A 227 -22.61 9.41 9.18
CA PHE A 227 -22.16 8.03 9.25
C PHE A 227 -20.92 7.83 8.39
N THR A 228 -20.97 8.28 7.14
CA THR A 228 -19.83 8.21 6.21
C THR A 228 -18.84 9.35 6.40
N GLY A 229 -19.24 10.42 7.08
CA GLY A 229 -18.50 11.67 7.25
C GLY A 229 -18.32 12.46 5.97
N THR A 230 -19.28 12.35 5.07
CA THR A 230 -19.20 12.98 3.76
C THR A 230 -20.00 14.28 3.76
N ILE A 231 -19.33 15.40 3.50
CA ILE A 231 -19.96 16.69 3.21
C ILE A 231 -20.12 16.85 1.70
N VAL A 232 -21.29 17.30 1.27
CA VAL A 232 -21.57 17.69 -0.12
C VAL A 232 -21.94 19.18 -0.12
N LEU A 233 -21.08 20.02 -0.70
CA LEU A 233 -21.36 21.44 -0.93
C LEU A 233 -22.51 21.60 -1.93
N LEU A 234 -23.36 22.60 -1.72
CA LEU A 234 -24.58 22.86 -2.49
C LEU A 234 -24.58 24.31 -3.01
N GLY A 235 -25.25 24.53 -4.14
CA GLY A 235 -25.47 25.88 -4.67
C GLY A 235 -24.17 26.63 -4.96
N ASP A 236 -24.14 27.92 -4.63
CA ASP A 236 -23.01 28.82 -4.90
C ASP A 236 -21.75 28.42 -4.11
N ALA A 237 -21.89 27.77 -2.95
CA ALA A 237 -20.77 27.27 -2.17
C ALA A 237 -19.95 26.19 -2.91
N ALA A 238 -20.57 25.45 -3.84
CA ALA A 238 -19.91 24.44 -4.66
C ALA A 238 -19.24 24.98 -5.94
N ASN A 239 -19.51 26.25 -6.29
CA ASN A 239 -19.14 26.82 -7.59
C ASN A 239 -17.83 27.62 -7.57
N ASP A 240 -17.28 27.93 -6.39
CA ASP A 240 -16.00 28.64 -6.26
C ASP A 240 -14.85 27.64 -6.02
N PRO A 241 -14.04 27.33 -7.05
CA PRO A 241 -12.92 26.40 -6.92
C PRO A 241 -11.73 26.97 -6.13
N ASN A 242 -11.68 28.30 -5.93
CA ASN A 242 -10.59 28.97 -5.22
C ASN A 242 -10.93 29.28 -3.75
N ALA A 243 -12.10 28.85 -3.29
CA ALA A 243 -12.55 29.13 -1.94
C ALA A 243 -11.73 28.38 -0.90
N ALA A 244 -11.20 29.11 0.08
CA ALA A 244 -10.55 28.52 1.24
C ALA A 244 -11.62 27.96 2.18
N LEU A 245 -11.65 26.64 2.34
CA LEU A 245 -12.60 25.95 3.19
C LEU A 245 -11.92 25.47 4.48
N ASN A 246 -12.51 25.79 5.62
CA ASN A 246 -12.11 25.30 6.93
C ASN A 246 -13.29 24.54 7.56
N ILE A 247 -13.05 23.32 8.03
CA ILE A 247 -14.08 22.45 8.58
C ILE A 247 -13.62 21.96 9.95
N ASN A 248 -14.27 22.44 11.00
CA ASN A 248 -14.09 21.92 12.35
C ASN A 248 -15.17 20.87 12.62
N TYR A 249 -14.83 19.75 13.24
CA TYR A 249 -15.80 18.70 13.57
C TYR A 249 -15.25 17.78 14.67
N ASP A 250 -16.15 17.13 15.39
CA ASP A 250 -15.83 16.06 16.32
C ASP A 250 -16.15 14.69 15.70
N LYS A 251 -15.37 13.67 16.03
CA LYS A 251 -15.60 12.28 15.59
C LYS A 251 -15.63 11.32 16.76
N HIS A 252 -16.44 10.27 16.65
CA HIS A 252 -16.42 9.16 17.59
C HIS A 252 -15.22 8.25 17.29
N GLU A 253 -14.29 8.16 18.24
CA GLU A 253 -13.15 7.24 18.17
C GLU A 253 -13.65 5.80 18.43
N LEU A 254 -13.82 4.98 17.37
CA LEU A 254 -14.36 3.61 17.49
C LEU A 254 -13.43 2.68 18.28
N VAL A 255 -12.13 2.80 18.03
CA VAL A 255 -11.08 2.00 18.66
C VAL A 255 -9.97 2.95 19.09
N SER A 256 -9.83 3.11 20.40
CA SER A 256 -8.69 3.76 21.01
C SER A 256 -8.06 2.74 21.96
N PHE A 257 -6.77 2.49 21.75
CA PHE A 257 -5.98 1.57 22.59
C PHE A 257 -5.37 2.30 23.80
N ASP A 258 -5.49 3.63 23.82
CA ASP A 258 -4.98 4.53 24.83
C ASP A 258 -6.09 5.03 25.75
N LYS A 259 -5.86 4.92 27.06
CA LYS A 259 -6.75 5.47 28.07
C LYS A 259 -6.39 6.94 28.29
N LYS A 260 -7.25 7.83 27.79
CA LYS A 260 -7.19 9.28 27.99
C LYS A 260 -8.01 9.65 29.22
N THR A 261 -7.39 10.33 30.18
CA THR A 261 -8.06 10.79 31.40
C THR A 261 -7.81 12.27 31.60
N ILE A 262 -8.88 13.05 31.73
CA ILE A 262 -8.82 14.47 32.08
C ILE A 262 -9.44 14.65 33.46
N PHE A 263 -8.69 15.26 34.36
CA PHE A 263 -9.21 15.74 35.64
C PHE A 263 -8.90 17.21 35.76
N GLY A 264 -9.81 17.99 36.31
CA GLY A 264 -9.51 19.39 36.50
C GLY A 264 -10.54 20.09 37.35
N THR A 265 -10.20 21.32 37.69
CA THR A 265 -11.05 22.22 38.43
C THR A 265 -11.03 23.58 37.77
N ARG A 266 -12.17 24.25 37.77
CA ARG A 266 -12.29 25.65 37.39
C ARG A 266 -12.95 26.39 38.53
N ALA A 267 -12.31 27.45 38.99
CA ALA A 267 -12.88 28.41 39.91
C ALA A 267 -13.23 29.67 39.12
N GLN A 268 -14.43 30.19 39.30
CA GLN A 268 -14.85 31.45 38.72
C GLN A 268 -15.47 32.34 39.79
N MET A 269 -15.12 33.62 39.77
CA MET A 269 -15.69 34.65 40.61
C MET A 269 -16.32 35.73 39.73
N ASP A 270 -17.62 35.91 39.88
CA ASP A 270 -18.35 36.98 39.18
C ASP A 270 -18.13 38.32 39.88
N LEU A 271 -17.91 39.38 39.10
CA LEU A 271 -17.53 40.71 39.59
C LEU A 271 -18.72 41.66 39.81
N GLY A 272 -19.95 41.12 39.80
CA GLY A 272 -21.19 41.87 40.06
C GLY A 272 -21.63 42.82 38.94
N LYS A 273 -20.93 42.81 37.79
CA LYS A 273 -21.34 43.47 36.54
C LYS A 273 -21.80 42.41 35.53
N PRO A 274 -22.66 42.76 34.56
CA PRO A 274 -23.06 41.83 33.51
C PRO A 274 -21.83 41.23 32.85
N ASN A 275 -21.82 39.91 32.67
CA ASN A 275 -20.77 39.17 31.96
C ASN A 275 -19.32 39.48 32.41
N SER A 276 -19.13 39.88 33.67
CA SER A 276 -17.82 40.25 34.21
C SER A 276 -17.37 39.23 35.25
N PHE A 277 -16.25 38.56 35.00
CA PHE A 277 -15.74 37.48 35.83
C PHE A 277 -14.21 37.42 35.81
N ILE A 278 -13.66 36.75 36.83
CA ILE A 278 -12.28 36.23 36.81
C ILE A 278 -12.36 34.73 37.06
N GLY A 279 -11.71 33.96 36.19
CA GLY A 279 -11.62 32.52 36.23
C GLY A 279 -10.19 32.04 36.37
N ALA A 280 -10.04 30.89 37.02
CA ALA A 280 -8.82 30.13 37.08
C ALA A 280 -9.13 28.67 36.79
N THR A 281 -8.39 28.07 35.86
CA THR A 281 -8.55 26.67 35.47
C THR A 281 -7.26 25.91 35.77
N ALA A 282 -7.37 24.69 36.29
CA ALA A 282 -6.27 23.74 36.38
C ALA A 282 -6.75 22.38 35.88
N LEU A 283 -6.10 21.87 34.84
CA LEU A 283 -6.41 20.60 34.18
C LEU A 283 -5.18 19.70 34.19
N TYR A 284 -5.39 18.43 34.49
CA TYR A 284 -4.44 17.36 34.36
C TYR A 284 -4.95 16.38 33.31
N TYR A 285 -4.19 16.23 32.24
CA TYR A 285 -4.42 15.28 31.15
C TYR A 285 -3.38 14.16 31.25
N ASN A 286 -3.85 12.91 31.25
CA ASN A 286 -2.99 11.73 31.23
C ASN A 286 -3.49 10.76 30.17
N GLN A 287 -2.64 10.53 29.17
CA GLN A 287 -2.80 9.48 28.20
C GLN A 287 -1.92 8.30 28.62
N SER A 288 -2.50 7.11 28.71
CA SER A 288 -1.78 5.89 29.05
C SER A 288 -2.10 4.78 28.07
N ILE A 289 -1.15 3.89 27.84
CA ILE A 289 -1.24 2.80 26.86
C ILE A 289 -1.02 1.47 27.57
N ILE A 290 -1.55 0.40 26.99
CA ILE A 290 -1.44 -0.95 27.58
C ILE A 290 -0.06 -1.57 27.32
N ASN A 291 0.54 -1.27 26.16
CA ASN A 291 1.85 -1.79 25.77
C ASN A 291 2.94 -0.79 26.18
N GLU A 292 4.01 -1.29 26.80
CA GLU A 292 5.19 -0.49 27.17
C GLU A 292 6.20 -0.37 26.02
N LYS A 293 6.08 -1.22 24.99
CA LYS A 293 6.79 -1.07 23.73
C LYS A 293 6.05 -0.09 22.83
N ILE A 294 6.60 1.10 22.67
CA ILE A 294 6.05 2.14 21.80
C ILE A 294 7.03 2.54 20.72
N GLU A 295 6.53 2.69 19.51
CA GLU A 295 7.28 3.27 18.40
C GLU A 295 7.31 4.80 18.51
N VAL A 296 8.34 5.41 17.92
CA VAL A 296 8.45 6.87 17.82
C VAL A 296 7.23 7.45 17.09
N GLY A 297 6.61 8.48 17.67
CA GLY A 297 5.38 9.11 17.17
C GLY A 297 4.09 8.65 17.84
N TYR A 298 4.15 7.61 18.68
CA TYR A 298 3.01 7.08 19.44
C TYR A 298 3.22 7.19 20.96
N GLU A 299 4.05 8.14 21.40
CA GLU A 299 4.38 8.33 22.81
C GLU A 299 3.17 8.82 23.63
N PRO A 300 2.89 8.23 24.81
CA PRO A 300 1.82 8.68 25.67
C PRO A 300 2.22 9.95 26.42
N THR A 301 1.38 10.98 26.29
CA THR A 301 1.64 12.31 26.85
C THR A 301 0.94 12.53 28.20
N ARG A 302 1.55 13.36 29.05
CA ARG A 302 0.94 13.86 30.29
C ARG A 302 1.09 15.37 30.34
N ASN A 303 -0.01 16.10 30.43
CA ASN A 303 0.02 17.56 30.43
C ASN A 303 -0.66 18.10 31.68
N PHE A 304 -0.04 19.08 32.33
CA PHE A 304 -0.72 19.91 33.30
C PHE A 304 -0.94 21.30 32.70
N ILE A 305 -2.19 21.71 32.56
CA ILE A 305 -2.57 22.98 31.95
C ILE A 305 -3.16 23.84 33.05
N TRP A 306 -2.71 25.08 33.16
CA TRP A 306 -3.36 26.06 34.01
C TRP A 306 -3.63 27.34 33.22
N ASP A 307 -4.73 27.99 33.56
CA ASP A 307 -5.25 29.17 32.89
C ASP A 307 -5.76 30.17 33.94
N LEU A 308 -5.52 31.45 33.70
CA LEU A 308 -6.17 32.58 34.36
C LEU A 308 -6.82 33.45 33.29
N ASN A 309 -8.15 33.51 33.30
CA ASN A 309 -8.91 34.31 32.37
C ASN A 309 -9.81 35.32 33.08
N GLY A 310 -10.11 36.42 32.41
CA GLY A 310 -10.95 37.45 32.98
C GLY A 310 -11.63 38.27 31.91
N ARG A 311 -12.88 38.59 32.15
CA ARG A 311 -13.69 39.49 31.32
C ARG A 311 -14.28 40.57 32.21
N TYR A 312 -14.24 41.80 31.74
CA TYR A 312 -14.90 42.91 32.38
C TYR A 312 -15.71 43.70 31.36
N GLU A 313 -17.00 43.86 31.60
CA GLU A 313 -17.92 44.57 30.72
C GLU A 313 -18.45 45.84 31.42
N TRP A 314 -18.20 46.99 30.81
CA TRP A 314 -18.70 48.29 31.21
C TRP A 314 -19.91 48.67 30.37
N GLU A 315 -21.07 48.84 31.00
CA GLU A 315 -22.23 49.46 30.36
C GLU A 315 -22.01 50.97 30.22
N MET A 316 -22.11 51.48 28.99
CA MET A 316 -21.87 52.87 28.62
C MET A 316 -23.20 53.58 28.30
N ASP A 317 -24.00 53.82 29.33
CA ASP A 317 -25.26 54.58 29.21
C ASP A 317 -25.07 55.97 28.59
N GLY A 318 -23.92 56.59 28.83
CA GLY A 318 -23.56 57.88 28.24
C GLY A 318 -23.41 57.83 26.73
N LEU A 319 -22.82 56.75 26.20
CA LEU A 319 -22.66 56.54 24.76
C LEU A 319 -23.99 56.18 24.10
N THR A 320 -24.78 55.33 24.77
CA THR A 320 -26.14 54.95 24.35
C THR A 320 -27.01 56.20 24.17
N ARG A 321 -27.02 57.09 25.18
CA ARG A 321 -27.78 58.36 25.12
C ARG A 321 -27.21 59.38 24.14
N MET A 322 -25.94 59.30 23.77
CA MET A 322 -25.35 60.14 22.73
C MET A 322 -25.79 59.68 21.34
N MET A 323 -25.80 58.36 21.12
CA MET A 323 -26.27 57.74 19.88
C MET A 323 -27.76 57.98 19.65
N ASP A 324 -28.58 57.91 20.71
CA ASP A 324 -30.03 58.16 20.68
C ASP A 324 -30.40 59.63 20.39
N LYS A 325 -29.45 60.57 20.52
CA LYS A 325 -29.63 61.99 20.18
C LYS A 325 -29.30 62.33 18.72
N LEU A 326 -28.74 61.39 17.96
CA LEU A 326 -28.46 61.60 16.54
C LEU A 326 -29.76 61.44 15.74
N PRO A 327 -30.17 62.44 14.94
CA PRO A 327 -31.35 62.28 14.10
C PRO A 327 -31.11 61.13 13.10
N LEU A 328 -32.09 60.21 12.99
CA LEU A 328 -32.14 58.98 12.15
C LEU A 328 -31.81 57.64 12.85
N ILE A 329 -31.44 57.60 14.14
CA ILE A 329 -31.13 56.36 14.86
C ILE A 329 -31.85 56.32 16.22
N GLU A 330 -32.65 55.29 16.48
CA GLU A 330 -33.21 54.98 17.80
C GLU A 330 -32.37 53.86 18.45
N ALA A 331 -31.77 54.14 19.60
CA ALA A 331 -30.85 53.23 20.27
C ALA A 331 -31.49 52.61 21.52
N ASP A 332 -32.34 51.59 21.34
CA ASP A 332 -33.08 50.93 22.43
C ASP A 332 -32.22 49.97 23.29
N LYS A 333 -31.01 49.63 22.85
CA LYS A 333 -30.11 48.70 23.53
C LYS A 333 -28.93 49.42 24.17
N ILE A 334 -28.60 49.05 25.40
CA ILE A 334 -27.46 49.59 26.15
C ILE A 334 -26.16 49.24 25.40
N SER A 335 -25.37 50.26 25.11
CA SER A 335 -24.00 50.09 24.59
C SER A 335 -23.11 49.55 25.71
N SER A 336 -22.32 48.53 25.43
CA SER A 336 -21.31 48.01 26.37
C SER A 336 -19.93 47.96 25.74
N PHE A 337 -18.91 48.02 26.59
CA PHE A 337 -17.51 47.86 26.22
C PHE A 337 -16.92 46.76 27.09
N SER A 338 -16.40 45.71 26.48
CA SER A 338 -15.78 44.60 27.20
C SER A 338 -14.29 44.52 26.93
N VAL A 339 -13.52 44.25 27.99
CA VAL A 339 -12.12 43.84 27.89
C VAL A 339 -12.02 42.42 28.41
N GLU A 340 -11.34 41.58 27.64
CA GLU A 340 -11.07 40.18 27.96
C GLU A 340 -9.57 39.92 27.88
N GLY A 341 -9.07 39.07 28.78
CA GLY A 341 -7.69 38.63 28.79
C GLY A 341 -7.59 37.22 29.33
N GLU A 342 -6.65 36.45 28.77
CA GLU A 342 -6.36 35.08 29.14
C GLU A 342 -4.85 34.88 29.23
N LEU A 343 -4.41 34.18 30.27
CA LEU A 343 -3.04 33.74 30.45
C LEU A 343 -3.04 32.25 30.79
N ALA A 344 -2.65 31.43 29.82
CA ALA A 344 -2.57 29.98 29.97
C ALA A 344 -1.13 29.47 29.77
N GLN A 345 -0.79 28.41 30.50
CA GLN A 345 0.47 27.69 30.33
C GLN A 345 0.22 26.19 30.39
N VAL A 346 0.91 25.47 29.51
CA VAL A 346 1.00 24.00 29.55
C VAL A 346 2.37 23.62 30.11
N LEU A 347 2.39 22.71 31.09
CA LEU A 347 3.55 21.98 31.56
C LEU A 347 3.49 20.57 30.97
N PRO A 348 4.13 20.32 29.81
CA PRO A 348 4.06 19.05 29.13
C PRO A 348 5.08 18.06 29.69
N ASN A 349 4.68 16.79 29.74
CA ASN A 349 5.56 15.64 29.74
C ASN A 349 5.25 14.85 28.45
N PRO A 350 6.11 14.96 27.43
CA PRO A 350 5.85 14.41 26.09
C PRO A 350 5.91 12.89 26.04
N ASN A 351 6.61 12.24 26.97
CA ASN A 351 6.67 10.78 27.04
C ASN A 351 6.76 10.30 28.49
N SER A 352 5.72 9.61 28.92
CA SER A 352 5.61 9.11 30.29
C SER A 352 6.12 7.68 30.52
N ILE A 353 6.66 7.01 29.49
CA ILE A 353 7.23 5.66 29.56
C ILE A 353 8.71 5.72 29.87
N ASN A 354 9.12 5.23 31.04
CA ASN A 354 10.52 5.24 31.44
C ASN A 354 11.08 3.81 31.42
N ASN A 355 12.36 3.67 31.02
CA ASN A 355 13.05 2.39 31.11
C ASN A 355 14.32 2.49 31.98
N PRO A 356 14.28 1.96 33.22
CA PRO A 356 15.42 1.97 34.13
C PRO A 356 16.70 1.34 33.57
N GLU A 357 16.59 0.37 32.66
CA GLU A 357 17.74 -0.33 32.07
C GLU A 357 18.51 0.54 31.07
N THR A 358 17.84 1.50 30.44
CA THR A 358 18.46 2.47 29.52
C THR A 358 19.11 3.64 30.26
N GLY A 359 18.82 3.80 31.56
CA GLY A 359 19.25 4.96 32.34
C GLY A 359 18.56 6.26 31.93
N ASP A 360 17.56 6.22 31.05
CA ASP A 360 16.78 7.39 30.62
C ASP A 360 15.44 7.45 31.38
N PRO A 361 15.29 8.41 32.31
CA PRO A 361 14.06 8.61 33.07
C PRO A 361 13.08 9.60 32.39
N ASN A 362 13.40 10.09 31.18
CA ASN A 362 12.65 11.16 30.50
C ASN A 362 11.88 10.66 29.26
N GLY A 363 11.38 9.43 29.29
CA GLY A 363 10.70 8.84 28.13
C GLY A 363 11.63 8.00 27.26
N VAL A 364 11.23 6.77 26.96
CA VAL A 364 11.86 5.93 25.93
C VAL A 364 10.87 5.58 24.84
N ALA A 365 11.35 5.47 23.61
CA ALA A 365 10.60 4.97 22.47
C ALA A 365 11.51 4.14 21.57
N PHE A 366 10.92 3.18 20.87
CA PHE A 366 11.60 2.30 19.93
C PHE A 366 11.60 2.96 18.56
N ILE A 367 12.78 3.11 17.96
CA ILE A 367 12.90 3.48 16.55
C ILE A 367 12.55 2.27 15.66
N ASP A 368 12.95 1.09 16.09
CA ASP A 368 12.62 -0.21 15.49
C ASP A 368 12.72 -1.27 16.59
N ASP A 369 11.72 -2.13 16.73
CA ASP A 369 11.70 -3.24 17.69
C ASP A 369 12.04 -4.59 17.06
N PHE A 370 12.30 -4.60 15.74
CA PHE A 370 12.56 -5.77 14.91
C PHE A 370 11.45 -6.84 14.95
N GLU A 371 10.28 -6.57 15.52
CA GLU A 371 9.19 -7.56 15.65
C GLU A 371 8.63 -7.90 14.25
N GLY A 372 8.56 -6.90 13.36
CA GLY A 372 8.20 -7.07 11.94
C GLY A 372 9.32 -7.57 11.03
N SER A 373 10.55 -7.75 11.53
CA SER A 373 11.72 -8.07 10.69
C SER A 373 11.71 -9.51 10.15
N LYS A 374 10.97 -10.43 10.80
CA LYS A 374 10.80 -11.82 10.37
C LYS A 374 9.36 -12.05 9.91
N ARG A 375 9.15 -12.10 8.60
CA ARG A 375 7.93 -12.64 8.00
C ARG A 375 8.13 -14.13 7.71
N THR A 376 7.22 -14.97 8.22
CA THR A 376 7.25 -16.41 7.96
C THR A 376 6.10 -16.78 7.05
N THR A 377 6.41 -17.43 5.93
CA THR A 377 5.43 -18.06 5.03
C THR A 377 5.66 -19.56 5.08
N SER A 378 4.61 -20.34 5.34
CA SER A 378 4.73 -21.79 5.45
C SER A 378 3.68 -22.51 4.61
N PRO A 379 4.06 -23.58 3.90
CA PRO A 379 3.08 -24.48 3.31
C PRO A 379 2.25 -25.10 4.44
N SER A 380 0.97 -25.39 4.14
CA SER A 380 0.07 -25.95 5.16
C SER A 380 0.57 -27.31 5.64
N ILE A 381 0.52 -27.53 6.95
CA ILE A 381 0.83 -28.82 7.58
C ILE A 381 -0.32 -29.85 7.42
N GLN A 382 -1.45 -29.45 6.84
CA GLN A 382 -2.62 -30.32 6.73
C GLN A 382 -2.55 -31.21 5.50
N ARG A 383 -2.80 -32.52 5.68
CA ARG A 383 -2.79 -33.58 4.67
C ARG A 383 -3.46 -33.17 3.37
N ARG A 384 -4.63 -32.52 3.45
CA ARG A 384 -5.48 -32.20 2.29
C ARG A 384 -4.81 -31.29 1.26
N PHE A 385 -3.78 -30.54 1.65
CA PHE A 385 -3.06 -29.65 0.75
C PHE A 385 -1.84 -30.32 0.09
N TRP A 386 -1.53 -31.55 0.46
CA TRP A 386 -0.44 -32.32 -0.10
C TRP A 386 -0.97 -33.40 -1.03
N LYS A 387 -0.36 -33.48 -2.22
CA LYS A 387 -0.65 -34.47 -3.26
C LYS A 387 0.60 -35.33 -3.51
N ALA A 388 0.44 -36.46 -4.18
CA ALA A 388 1.60 -37.23 -4.65
C ALA A 388 2.44 -36.39 -5.62
N SER A 389 3.76 -36.37 -5.45
CA SER A 389 4.65 -35.59 -6.33
C SER A 389 4.84 -36.27 -7.69
N SER A 390 5.29 -35.52 -8.71
CA SER A 390 5.94 -36.10 -9.88
C SER A 390 7.24 -36.84 -9.50
N ALA A 391 7.85 -37.53 -10.47
CA ALA A 391 9.20 -38.04 -10.30
C ALA A 391 10.18 -36.88 -10.09
N PRO A 392 10.99 -36.90 -9.01
CA PRO A 392 11.99 -35.87 -8.79
C PRO A 392 13.12 -36.01 -9.82
N LEU A 393 13.81 -34.91 -10.10
CA LEU A 393 14.95 -34.89 -11.01
C LEU A 393 16.22 -35.31 -10.26
N ARG A 394 17.09 -36.07 -10.92
CA ARG A 394 18.39 -36.42 -10.34
C ARG A 394 19.32 -35.23 -10.38
N PHE A 395 19.86 -34.82 -9.23
CA PHE A 395 20.92 -33.82 -9.20
C PHE A 395 22.21 -34.36 -9.82
N ASP A 396 22.78 -33.61 -10.76
CA ASP A 396 24.05 -33.86 -11.43
C ASP A 396 24.97 -32.65 -11.26
N SER A 397 25.97 -32.77 -10.40
CA SER A 397 26.93 -31.70 -10.12
C SER A 397 27.87 -31.39 -11.29
N THR A 398 27.85 -32.19 -12.36
CA THR A 398 28.69 -32.00 -13.54
C THR A 398 27.97 -31.27 -14.68
N ASP A 399 26.64 -31.11 -14.59
CA ASP A 399 25.88 -30.30 -15.53
C ASP A 399 25.98 -28.81 -15.18
N THR A 400 26.51 -28.03 -16.12
CA THR A 400 26.68 -26.57 -16.00
C THR A 400 25.40 -25.79 -16.24
N SER A 401 24.33 -26.45 -16.68
CA SER A 401 23.12 -25.79 -17.17
C SER A 401 22.14 -25.50 -16.04
N PHE A 402 21.79 -26.48 -15.21
CA PHE A 402 20.96 -26.27 -14.01
C PHE A 402 21.20 -27.32 -12.90
N GLY A 403 22.13 -28.25 -13.11
CA GLY A 403 22.49 -29.29 -12.14
C GLY A 403 21.43 -30.37 -11.95
N PHE A 404 20.40 -30.45 -12.80
CA PHE A 404 19.35 -31.48 -12.72
C PHE A 404 19.23 -32.24 -14.04
N GLY A 405 19.43 -33.55 -13.98
CA GLY A 405 19.30 -34.49 -15.09
C GLY A 405 17.90 -35.11 -15.19
N GLU A 406 17.85 -36.35 -15.67
CA GLU A 406 16.59 -37.07 -15.89
C GLU A 406 15.79 -37.32 -14.60
N ALA A 407 14.47 -37.40 -14.75
CA ALA A 407 13.55 -37.79 -13.69
C ALA A 407 13.80 -39.23 -13.22
N LEU A 408 13.63 -39.49 -11.92
CA LEU A 408 13.73 -40.84 -11.38
C LEU A 408 12.69 -41.78 -12.02
N LYS A 409 13.07 -43.04 -12.23
CA LYS A 409 12.19 -44.04 -12.84
C LYS A 409 10.92 -44.21 -12.01
N GLN A 410 9.76 -44.09 -12.63
CA GLN A 410 8.45 -44.26 -12.00
C GLN A 410 8.28 -45.67 -11.39
N LEU A 411 8.91 -46.70 -11.98
CA LEU A 411 8.90 -48.07 -11.44
C LEU A 411 9.51 -48.17 -10.03
N ASN A 412 10.40 -47.24 -9.67
CA ASN A 412 11.06 -47.19 -8.38
C ASN A 412 10.26 -46.39 -7.33
N ARG A 413 9.07 -45.88 -7.67
CA ARG A 413 8.21 -45.17 -6.71
C ARG A 413 7.68 -46.14 -5.65
N GLY A 414 7.98 -45.85 -4.38
CA GLY A 414 7.49 -46.61 -3.22
C GLY A 414 6.07 -46.22 -2.79
N HIS A 415 5.60 -46.78 -1.66
CA HIS A 415 4.36 -46.36 -1.03
C HIS A 415 4.62 -45.38 0.11
N LEU A 416 3.94 -44.23 0.07
CA LEU A 416 3.96 -43.21 1.11
C LEU A 416 2.53 -42.98 1.60
N HIS A 417 2.36 -43.05 2.91
CA HIS A 417 1.15 -42.60 3.59
C HIS A 417 1.46 -41.30 4.31
N TRP A 418 0.77 -40.22 3.96
CA TRP A 418 0.83 -38.94 4.67
C TRP A 418 -0.52 -38.65 5.33
N PHE A 419 -0.50 -38.21 6.58
CA PHE A 419 -1.71 -37.92 7.34
C PHE A 419 -1.42 -37.00 8.53
N ASN A 420 -2.44 -36.28 8.99
CA ASN A 420 -2.42 -35.66 10.30
C ASN A 420 -2.94 -36.66 11.34
N PRO A 421 -2.26 -36.84 12.48
CA PRO A 421 -2.78 -37.64 13.59
C PRO A 421 -4.14 -37.13 14.08
N TYR A 422 -5.00 -38.04 14.55
CA TYR A 422 -6.29 -37.66 15.11
C TYR A 422 -6.17 -36.81 16.38
N VAL A 423 -5.15 -37.09 17.20
CA VAL A 423 -4.80 -36.29 18.38
C VAL A 423 -3.58 -35.44 18.05
N PRO A 424 -3.69 -34.11 18.05
CA PRO A 424 -2.56 -33.21 17.85
C PRO A 424 -1.48 -33.35 18.93
N TYR A 425 -0.24 -32.97 18.62
CA TYR A 425 0.86 -33.02 19.57
C TYR A 425 0.81 -31.84 20.53
N ARG A 426 1.34 -31.99 21.75
CA ARG A 426 1.49 -30.84 22.65
C ARG A 426 2.55 -29.90 22.11
N THR A 427 2.24 -28.62 21.99
CA THR A 427 3.17 -27.59 21.49
C THR A 427 4.49 -27.59 22.26
N LYS A 428 4.43 -27.78 23.58
CA LYS A 428 5.60 -27.84 24.46
C LYS A 428 6.49 -29.07 24.27
N GLU A 429 6.01 -30.14 23.64
CA GLU A 429 6.86 -31.28 23.27
C GLU A 429 7.74 -30.96 22.07
N ILE A 430 7.32 -30.00 21.24
CA ILE A 430 8.08 -29.50 20.09
C ILE A 430 8.94 -28.30 20.51
N TRP A 431 8.36 -27.34 21.22
CA TRP A 431 9.02 -26.11 21.71
C TRP A 431 8.87 -25.95 23.23
N PRO A 432 9.80 -26.50 24.03
CA PRO A 432 9.69 -26.50 25.50
C PRO A 432 9.60 -25.11 26.14
N ASN A 433 10.23 -24.12 25.52
CA ASN A 433 10.31 -22.75 26.03
C ASN A 433 9.13 -21.87 25.56
N GLN A 434 8.22 -22.41 24.74
CA GLN A 434 7.07 -21.65 24.26
C GLN A 434 5.98 -21.56 25.34
N SER A 435 5.58 -20.33 25.66
CA SER A 435 4.44 -20.07 26.54
C SER A 435 3.15 -20.49 25.85
N THR A 436 2.39 -21.39 26.47
CA THR A 436 1.11 -21.91 25.96
C THR A 436 0.01 -21.72 26.99
N SER A 437 -1.22 -21.50 26.52
CA SER A 437 -2.40 -21.41 27.37
C SER A 437 -3.67 -21.86 26.63
N VAL A 438 -4.62 -22.43 27.37
CA VAL A 438 -5.97 -22.75 26.86
C VAL A 438 -6.63 -21.52 26.23
N ARG A 439 -6.51 -20.34 26.87
CA ARG A 439 -7.13 -19.09 26.42
C ARG A 439 -6.59 -18.62 25.06
N ALA A 440 -5.31 -18.87 24.79
CA ALA A 440 -4.67 -18.54 23.52
C ALA A 440 -4.89 -19.62 22.44
N GLY A 441 -5.49 -20.78 22.79
CA GLY A 441 -5.76 -21.86 21.84
C GLY A 441 -4.51 -22.52 21.26
N ASN A 442 -3.35 -22.43 21.93
CA ASN A 442 -2.05 -22.84 21.38
C ASN A 442 -1.38 -24.00 22.16
N GLU A 443 -2.14 -24.78 22.93
CA GLU A 443 -1.61 -25.90 23.72
C GLU A 443 -1.18 -27.10 22.88
N THR A 444 -1.77 -27.25 21.70
CA THR A 444 -1.48 -28.32 20.76
C THR A 444 -1.16 -27.79 19.37
N THR A 445 -0.35 -28.55 18.63
CA THR A 445 0.11 -28.26 17.28
C THR A 445 -0.11 -29.47 16.39
N ASP A 446 -0.65 -29.23 15.20
CA ASP A 446 -0.77 -30.25 14.16
C ASP A 446 0.59 -30.60 13.55
N VAL A 447 0.76 -31.87 13.20
CA VAL A 447 1.94 -32.36 12.47
C VAL A 447 1.51 -33.20 11.28
N LEU A 448 2.34 -33.26 10.25
CA LEU A 448 2.18 -34.13 9.09
C LEU A 448 3.11 -35.32 9.25
N VAL A 449 2.52 -36.49 9.43
CA VAL A 449 3.27 -37.73 9.53
C VAL A 449 3.50 -38.30 8.15
N LEU A 450 4.75 -38.55 7.79
CA LEU A 450 5.15 -39.24 6.57
C LEU A 450 5.58 -40.66 6.91
N ARG A 451 4.81 -41.66 6.48
CA ARG A 451 5.11 -43.07 6.71
C ARG A 451 5.42 -43.77 5.39
N TYR A 452 6.68 -44.16 5.24
CA TYR A 452 7.18 -44.90 4.11
C TYR A 452 7.05 -46.42 4.29
N LYS A 453 6.73 -47.13 3.20
CA LYS A 453 6.85 -48.58 3.11
C LYS A 453 7.40 -48.99 1.73
N ALA A 454 8.56 -49.64 1.72
CA ALA A 454 9.14 -50.26 0.52
C ALA A 454 8.25 -51.39 0.01
N ARG A 455 8.13 -51.57 -1.31
CA ARG A 455 7.51 -52.78 -1.87
C ARG A 455 8.48 -53.96 -1.79
N ALA A 456 7.96 -55.18 -1.69
CA ALA A 456 8.76 -56.40 -1.49
C ALA A 456 9.80 -56.68 -2.61
N HIS A 457 9.61 -56.13 -3.81
CA HIS A 457 10.49 -56.30 -4.96
C HIS A 457 11.38 -55.08 -5.25
N GLN A 458 11.27 -54.01 -4.45
CA GLN A 458 12.04 -52.79 -4.66
C GLN A 458 13.33 -52.85 -3.85
N ASP A 459 14.43 -52.49 -4.49
CA ASP A 459 15.67 -52.16 -3.80
C ASP A 459 15.46 -50.87 -2.98
N PRO A 460 15.57 -50.91 -1.64
CA PRO A 460 15.40 -49.73 -0.79
C PRO A 460 16.30 -48.55 -1.22
N ASP A 461 17.50 -48.83 -1.72
CA ASP A 461 18.49 -47.79 -2.06
C ASP A 461 18.18 -47.07 -3.38
N SER A 462 17.36 -47.68 -4.24
CA SER A 462 16.94 -47.13 -5.53
C SER A 462 15.52 -46.58 -5.53
N SER A 463 14.81 -46.73 -4.41
CA SER A 463 13.40 -46.34 -4.25
C SER A 463 13.24 -44.85 -3.92
N TRP A 464 12.15 -44.25 -4.37
CA TRP A 464 11.82 -42.86 -4.03
C TRP A 464 10.35 -42.70 -3.70
N ILE A 465 10.04 -41.71 -2.89
CA ILE A 465 8.68 -41.30 -2.53
C ILE A 465 8.65 -39.78 -2.41
N GLY A 466 7.51 -39.17 -2.68
CA GLY A 466 7.38 -37.73 -2.58
C GLY A 466 5.93 -37.28 -2.50
N ILE A 467 5.76 -36.16 -1.83
CA ILE A 467 4.54 -35.36 -1.84
C ILE A 467 4.91 -33.97 -2.31
N THR A 468 3.97 -33.30 -2.94
CA THR A 468 4.11 -31.93 -3.40
C THR A 468 2.94 -31.09 -2.91
N THR A 469 3.17 -29.81 -2.75
CA THR A 469 2.15 -28.81 -2.44
C THR A 469 2.51 -27.51 -3.13
N SER A 470 1.50 -26.76 -3.56
CA SER A 470 1.70 -25.43 -4.10
C SER A 470 1.76 -24.42 -2.96
N LEU A 471 2.69 -23.47 -3.04
CA LEU A 471 2.64 -22.28 -2.20
C LEU A 471 1.36 -21.48 -2.50
N TYR A 472 0.94 -20.62 -1.56
CA TYR A 472 -0.09 -19.65 -1.86
C TYR A 472 0.42 -18.68 -2.94
N SER A 473 -0.49 -18.16 -3.75
CA SER A 473 -0.15 -17.27 -4.86
C SER A 473 0.63 -16.02 -4.43
N GLY A 474 0.38 -15.52 -3.22
CA GLY A 474 1.12 -14.40 -2.62
C GLY A 474 2.55 -14.76 -2.18
N ASP A 475 2.87 -16.06 -2.08
CA ASP A 475 4.15 -16.59 -1.63
C ASP A 475 4.92 -17.26 -2.79
N TYR A 476 4.54 -17.04 -4.05
CA TYR A 476 5.29 -17.57 -5.20
C TYR A 476 6.64 -16.89 -5.38
N ASP A 477 6.72 -15.60 -5.08
CA ASP A 477 7.99 -14.89 -5.02
C ASP A 477 8.65 -15.18 -3.67
N GLN A 478 9.81 -15.84 -3.73
CA GLN A 478 10.61 -16.20 -2.56
C GLN A 478 11.98 -15.50 -2.59
N THR A 479 12.15 -14.48 -3.45
CA THR A 479 13.43 -13.78 -3.67
C THR A 479 13.97 -13.12 -2.39
N GLN A 480 13.07 -12.69 -1.50
CA GLN A 480 13.44 -12.09 -0.21
C GLN A 480 13.64 -13.12 0.92
N ASN A 481 13.38 -14.41 0.66
CA ASN A 481 13.46 -15.43 1.69
C ASN A 481 14.92 -15.86 1.91
N LYS A 482 15.36 -15.74 3.16
CA LYS A 482 16.75 -16.03 3.55
C LYS A 482 16.94 -17.42 4.12
N PHE A 483 15.91 -17.96 4.75
CA PHE A 483 15.98 -19.21 5.50
C PHE A 483 14.82 -20.13 5.14
N PHE A 484 15.11 -21.42 5.04
CA PHE A 484 14.12 -22.48 5.04
C PHE A 484 14.21 -23.20 6.39
N GLU A 485 13.16 -23.09 7.21
CA GLU A 485 13.10 -23.70 8.54
C GLU A 485 12.14 -24.89 8.53
N ILE A 486 12.59 -26.05 9.03
CA ILE A 486 11.76 -27.25 9.19
C ILE A 486 12.03 -27.92 10.54
N TRP A 487 10.95 -28.33 11.21
CA TRP A 487 11.02 -29.16 12.41
C TRP A 487 10.74 -30.62 12.01
N LEU A 488 11.76 -31.47 12.09
CA LEU A 488 11.69 -32.86 11.65
C LEU A 488 12.02 -33.83 12.79
N LYS A 489 11.25 -34.91 12.88
CA LYS A 489 11.52 -36.06 13.75
C LYS A 489 11.58 -37.33 12.91
N GLY A 490 12.70 -38.04 12.96
CA GLY A 490 12.93 -39.31 12.25
C GLY A 490 14.13 -40.07 12.79
N GLU A 491 14.32 -41.31 12.33
CA GLU A 491 15.43 -42.19 12.76
C GLU A 491 16.60 -42.17 11.77
N SER A 492 16.37 -42.51 10.51
CA SER A 492 17.36 -42.50 9.44
C SER A 492 16.70 -42.34 8.06
N GLY A 493 17.41 -41.71 7.12
CA GLY A 493 16.92 -41.51 5.75
C GLY A 493 17.56 -40.29 5.07
N ARG A 494 17.19 -40.07 3.80
CA ARG A 494 17.54 -38.86 3.03
C ARG A 494 16.25 -38.13 2.66
N LEU A 495 16.09 -36.91 3.17
CA LEU A 495 15.01 -36.01 2.80
C LEU A 495 15.54 -35.04 1.74
N HIS A 496 14.84 -34.95 0.61
CA HIS A 496 15.07 -33.92 -0.40
C HIS A 496 13.90 -32.94 -0.37
N ILE A 497 14.20 -31.66 -0.54
CA ILE A 497 13.20 -30.58 -0.54
C ILE A 497 13.41 -29.82 -1.84
N ASP A 498 12.54 -30.09 -2.80
CA ASP A 498 12.57 -29.44 -4.09
C ASP A 498 11.72 -28.17 -3.99
N LEU A 499 12.30 -27.02 -4.33
CA LEU A 499 11.61 -25.71 -4.31
C LEU A 499 11.70 -25.08 -5.69
N GLY A 500 10.54 -24.72 -6.26
CA GLY A 500 10.46 -24.04 -7.55
C GLY A 500 9.31 -24.54 -8.41
N LYS A 501 9.54 -24.58 -9.73
CA LYS A 501 8.57 -25.09 -10.70
C LYS A 501 8.70 -26.60 -10.80
N ILE A 502 7.80 -27.30 -10.14
CA ILE A 502 7.76 -28.77 -10.09
C ILE A 502 6.62 -29.24 -10.98
N SER A 503 6.84 -30.33 -11.71
CA SER A 503 5.78 -30.93 -12.53
C SER A 503 4.65 -31.44 -11.64
N GLU A 504 3.40 -31.17 -12.04
CA GLU A 504 2.21 -31.77 -11.44
C GLU A 504 1.89 -33.14 -12.05
N ASP A 505 2.60 -33.53 -13.12
CA ASP A 505 2.44 -34.81 -13.80
C ASP A 505 2.97 -35.96 -12.93
N ARG A 506 2.05 -36.55 -12.17
CA ARG A 506 2.33 -37.63 -11.24
C ARG A 506 2.82 -38.88 -11.96
N ASP A 507 2.24 -39.29 -13.08
CA ASP A 507 2.58 -40.57 -13.73
C ASP A 507 3.63 -40.41 -14.85
N GLY A 508 3.90 -39.19 -15.29
CA GLY A 508 4.92 -38.85 -16.27
C GLY A 508 4.46 -39.05 -17.72
N ASN A 509 3.15 -39.08 -17.98
CA ASN A 509 2.60 -39.36 -19.31
C ASN A 509 2.36 -38.09 -20.16
N GLY A 510 2.53 -36.89 -19.59
CA GLY A 510 2.32 -35.59 -20.23
C GLY A 510 0.85 -35.23 -20.52
N ARG A 511 -0.10 -35.93 -19.91
CA ARG A 511 -1.55 -35.75 -20.08
C ARG A 511 -2.18 -35.37 -18.76
N LEU A 512 -3.21 -34.52 -18.81
CA LEU A 512 -4.00 -34.20 -17.64
C LEU A 512 -4.83 -35.42 -17.23
N ASN A 513 -4.61 -35.90 -16.01
CA ASN A 513 -5.51 -36.84 -15.36
C ASN A 513 -6.52 -36.06 -14.52
N THR A 514 -7.80 -36.15 -14.87
CA THR A 514 -8.90 -35.55 -14.11
C THR A 514 -10.05 -36.55 -14.04
N GLU A 515 -10.81 -36.50 -12.95
CA GLU A 515 -12.06 -37.24 -12.77
C GLU A 515 -13.23 -36.52 -13.44
N ASP A 516 -13.13 -35.19 -13.51
CA ASP A 516 -14.16 -34.30 -14.04
C ASP A 516 -14.38 -34.54 -15.54
N ILE A 517 -15.61 -34.88 -15.92
CA ILE A 517 -15.96 -35.21 -17.31
C ILE A 517 -16.37 -33.93 -18.04
N PRO A 518 -15.81 -33.66 -19.24
CA PRO A 518 -16.22 -32.50 -20.04
C PRO A 518 -17.73 -32.47 -20.32
N VAL A 519 -18.39 -31.38 -19.96
CA VAL A 519 -19.79 -31.08 -20.29
C VAL A 519 -19.89 -30.02 -21.39
N ALA A 520 -21.05 -29.92 -22.04
CA ALA A 520 -21.24 -29.00 -23.16
C ALA A 520 -20.85 -27.55 -22.79
N GLY A 521 -19.79 -27.04 -23.43
CA GLY A 521 -19.24 -25.71 -23.20
C GLY A 521 -18.06 -25.64 -22.21
N LEU A 522 -17.67 -26.74 -21.56
CA LEU A 522 -16.54 -26.82 -20.64
C LEU A 522 -15.64 -28.01 -20.98
N THR A 523 -14.45 -27.72 -21.51
CA THR A 523 -13.50 -28.73 -22.00
C THR A 523 -12.77 -29.52 -20.91
N LEU A 524 -12.84 -29.06 -19.66
CA LEU A 524 -12.21 -29.68 -18.50
C LEU A 524 -13.21 -30.20 -17.45
N GLY A 525 -14.51 -30.09 -17.74
CA GLY A 525 -15.60 -30.44 -16.83
C GLY A 525 -16.12 -29.25 -16.00
N ASN A 526 -17.01 -29.52 -15.03
CA ASN A 526 -17.78 -28.48 -14.33
C ASN A 526 -17.18 -28.04 -12.99
N GLY A 527 -16.06 -28.63 -12.58
CA GLY A 527 -15.35 -28.38 -11.33
C GLY A 527 -15.99 -29.04 -10.10
N PHE A 528 -17.02 -29.87 -10.28
CA PHE A 528 -17.68 -30.65 -9.23
C PHE A 528 -17.36 -32.13 -9.43
N LEU A 529 -17.05 -32.81 -8.32
CA LEU A 529 -16.91 -34.27 -8.35
C LEU A 529 -18.31 -34.89 -8.21
N GLU A 530 -18.77 -35.57 -9.25
CA GLU A 530 -20.03 -36.33 -9.23
C GLU A 530 -19.77 -37.82 -8.92
N ASP A 531 -20.74 -38.51 -8.28
CA ASP A 531 -20.58 -39.91 -7.84
C ASP A 531 -20.23 -40.88 -9.00
N ASN A 532 -20.62 -40.55 -10.23
CA ASN A 532 -20.32 -41.31 -11.44
C ASN A 532 -18.94 -41.02 -12.04
N GLU A 533 -18.24 -40.01 -11.52
CA GLU A 533 -16.95 -39.52 -12.01
C GLU A 533 -15.79 -39.94 -11.09
N ASP A 534 -16.07 -40.32 -9.84
CA ASP A 534 -15.06 -40.78 -8.87
C ASP A 534 -14.41 -42.10 -9.34
N THR A 535 -13.17 -41.98 -9.80
CA THR A 535 -12.28 -43.07 -10.20
C THR A 535 -11.17 -43.34 -9.17
N GLY A 536 -11.16 -42.58 -8.06
CA GLY A 536 -10.14 -42.60 -7.02
C GLY A 536 -8.82 -41.92 -7.39
N LEU A 537 -8.82 -40.91 -8.26
CA LEU A 537 -7.64 -40.12 -8.66
C LEU A 537 -7.18 -39.10 -7.61
#